data_AF-A0AAV8VIY2-F1
#
_entry.id   AF-A0AAV8VIY2-F1
#
_cell.length_a   1.000
_cell.length_b   1.000
_cell.length_c   1.000
_cell.angle_alpha   90.00
_cell.angle_beta   90.00
_cell.angle_gamma   90.00
#
_symmetry.space_group_name_H-M   'P 1'
#
loop_
_entity.id
_entity.type
_entity.pdbx_description
1 polymer ?
#
loop_
_entity_poly.entity_id
_entity_poly.type
_entity_poly.pdbx_seq_one_letter_code
_entity_poly.pdbx_strand_id
1 'polypeptide(L)'
;MDRHIPLKFFLKNPRKQLIRDRRATRRRALRSGAPEHRRIANQLSRRVRAALDEHRQETWRRFVESLNPRDNSLWKTQKALKTRRRPVPPLHGEQGIVRDKAEAFADSLTAWNCSVARISSTTRTRNTPPAP
;
A
#
# COMPACT_ATOMS: atom_id res chain seq x y z
N MET A 1 17.10 -2.27 -0.90
CA MET A 1 16.82 -3.40 0.03
C MET A 1 15.33 -3.41 0.28
N ASP A 2 14.57 -3.91 -0.70
CA ASP A 2 13.12 -3.95 -0.66
C ASP A 2 12.65 -4.90 0.44
N ARG A 3 11.86 -4.38 1.40
CA ARG A 3 11.05 -5.21 2.32
C ARG A 3 9.84 -5.81 1.60
N HIS A 4 10.05 -6.30 0.39
CA HIS A 4 9.16 -7.25 -0.22
C HIS A 4 9.57 -8.60 0.37
N ILE A 5 8.85 -9.08 1.39
CA ILE A 5 8.53 -10.51 1.34
C ILE A 5 7.70 -10.59 0.06
N PRO A 6 8.22 -11.14 -1.05
CA PRO A 6 7.44 -11.20 -2.24
C PRO A 6 6.31 -12.17 -1.91
N LEU A 7 5.10 -11.64 -1.67
CA LEU A 7 3.87 -12.44 -1.80
C LEU A 7 3.69 -12.95 -3.26
N LYS A 8 4.66 -12.68 -4.13
CA LYS A 8 4.97 -13.43 -5.35
C LYS A 8 5.87 -14.63 -5.08
N PHE A 9 5.76 -15.31 -3.93
CA PHE A 9 6.23 -16.68 -3.84
C PHE A 9 5.28 -17.52 -4.69
N PHE A 10 5.83 -18.10 -5.77
CA PHE A 10 5.11 -19.01 -6.65
C PHE A 10 4.29 -19.99 -5.81
N LEU A 11 2.97 -19.81 -5.76
CA LEU A 11 2.11 -20.79 -5.13
C LEU A 11 2.37 -22.13 -5.83
N LYS A 12 3.02 -23.07 -5.15
CA LYS A 12 3.18 -24.43 -5.66
C LYS A 12 1.79 -24.98 -6.04
N ASN A 13 1.78 -25.82 -7.07
CA ASN A 13 0.61 -26.32 -7.78
C ASN A 13 -0.64 -26.65 -6.90
N PRO A 14 -0.55 -27.36 -5.75
CA PRO A 14 -1.74 -27.68 -4.96
C PRO A 14 -2.46 -26.45 -4.36
N ARG A 15 -1.73 -25.39 -3.98
CA ARG A 15 -2.33 -24.17 -3.42
C ARG A 15 -3.01 -23.31 -4.49
N LYS A 16 -2.46 -23.29 -5.70
CA LYS A 16 -3.11 -22.64 -6.86
C LYS A 16 -4.44 -23.32 -7.18
N GLN A 17 -4.47 -24.66 -7.13
CA GLN A 17 -5.69 -25.42 -7.37
C GLN A 17 -6.77 -25.11 -6.33
N LEU A 18 -6.42 -25.11 -5.04
CA LEU A 18 -7.36 -24.71 -3.96
C LEU A 18 -7.96 -23.30 -4.17
N ILE A 19 -7.16 -22.35 -4.65
CA ILE A 19 -7.65 -20.99 -4.96
C ILE A 19 -8.60 -20.99 -6.16
N ARG A 20 -8.29 -21.76 -7.21
CA ARG A 20 -9.16 -21.92 -8.39
C ARG A 20 -10.48 -22.55 -8.00
N ASP A 21 -10.44 -23.64 -7.24
CA ASP A 21 -11.63 -24.36 -6.77
C ASP A 21 -12.50 -23.46 -5.89
N ARG A 22 -11.89 -22.76 -4.93
CA ARG A 22 -12.61 -21.76 -4.11
C ARG A 22 -13.29 -20.70 -4.98
N ARG A 23 -12.62 -20.18 -6.02
CA ARG A 23 -13.21 -19.18 -6.94
C ARG A 23 -14.35 -19.77 -7.75
N ALA A 24 -14.24 -21.02 -8.22
CA ALA A 24 -15.31 -21.70 -8.94
C ALA A 24 -16.54 -21.93 -8.05
N THR A 25 -16.35 -22.47 -6.84
CA THR A 25 -17.44 -22.71 -5.89
C THR A 25 -18.10 -21.41 -5.43
N ARG A 26 -17.33 -20.34 -5.23
CA ARG A 26 -17.91 -19.03 -4.86
C ARG A 26 -18.78 -18.44 -5.97
N ARG A 27 -18.38 -18.61 -7.25
CA ARG A 27 -19.22 -18.24 -8.40
C ARG A 27 -20.50 -19.06 -8.44
N ARG A 28 -20.42 -20.39 -8.22
CA ARG A 28 -21.60 -21.26 -8.16
C ARG A 28 -22.53 -20.84 -7.01
N ALA A 29 -21.99 -20.62 -5.82
CA ALA A 29 -22.76 -20.18 -4.65
C ALA A 29 -23.50 -18.86 -4.89
N LEU A 30 -22.85 -17.88 -5.52
CA LEU A 30 -23.46 -16.60 -5.85
C LEU A 30 -24.63 -16.76 -6.84
N ARG A 31 -24.44 -17.57 -7.89
CA ARG A 31 -25.50 -17.82 -8.89
C ARG A 31 -26.68 -18.58 -8.31
N SER A 32 -26.41 -19.59 -7.49
CA SER A 32 -27.44 -20.50 -6.97
C SER A 32 -28.27 -19.92 -5.84
N GLY A 33 -27.73 -18.96 -5.07
CA GLY A 33 -28.35 -18.47 -3.83
C GLY A 33 -28.42 -19.48 -2.66
N ALA A 34 -28.25 -20.79 -2.92
CA ALA A 34 -28.48 -21.84 -1.93
C ALA A 34 -27.46 -21.85 -0.77
N PRO A 35 -27.91 -22.16 0.47
CA PRO A 35 -27.06 -22.16 1.65
C PRO A 35 -25.96 -23.23 1.61
N GLU A 36 -26.24 -24.40 1.02
CA GLU A 36 -25.26 -25.49 0.89
C GLU A 36 -24.04 -25.08 0.06
N HIS A 37 -24.26 -24.40 -1.07
CA HIS A 37 -23.16 -23.91 -1.88
C HIS A 37 -22.33 -22.84 -1.17
N ARG A 38 -22.95 -22.01 -0.31
CA ARG A 38 -22.23 -21.07 0.56
C ARG A 38 -21.38 -21.78 1.61
N ARG A 39 -21.91 -22.85 2.24
CA ARG A 39 -21.18 -23.68 3.22
C ARG A 39 -19.91 -24.27 2.60
N ILE A 40 -20.02 -24.88 1.41
CA ILE A 40 -18.89 -25.46 0.69
C ILE A 40 -17.86 -24.37 0.31
N ALA A 41 -18.32 -23.20 -0.17
CA ALA A 41 -17.43 -22.09 -0.49
C ALA A 41 -16.68 -21.55 0.74
N ASN A 42 -17.32 -21.52 1.91
CA ASN A 42 -16.71 -21.13 3.18
C ASN A 42 -15.68 -22.16 3.65
N GLN A 43 -15.98 -23.45 3.56
CA GLN A 43 -15.04 -24.53 3.87
C GLN A 43 -13.77 -24.44 3.01
N LEU A 44 -13.92 -24.27 1.69
CA LEU A 44 -12.78 -24.05 0.79
C LEU A 44 -12.01 -22.76 1.12
N SER A 45 -12.71 -21.69 1.53
CA SER A 45 -12.06 -20.45 1.95
C SER A 45 -11.20 -20.64 3.20
N ARG A 46 -11.67 -21.44 4.18
CA ARG A 46 -10.89 -21.81 5.37
C ARG A 46 -9.67 -22.64 5.00
N ARG A 47 -9.83 -23.65 4.13
CA ARG A 47 -8.71 -24.47 3.63
C ARG A 47 -7.65 -23.64 2.91
N VAL A 48 -8.07 -22.69 2.08
CA VAL A 48 -7.14 -21.77 1.41
C VAL A 48 -6.37 -20.91 2.41
N ARG A 49 -7.05 -20.36 3.43
CA ARG A 49 -6.39 -19.57 4.49
C ARG A 49 -5.36 -20.42 5.23
N ALA A 50 -5.75 -21.59 5.73
CA ALA A 50 -4.86 -22.51 6.43
C ALA A 50 -3.62 -22.87 5.59
N ALA A 51 -3.79 -23.18 4.31
CA ALA A 51 -2.67 -23.51 3.43
C ALA A 51 -1.73 -22.32 3.13
N LEU A 52 -2.26 -21.09 3.15
CA LEU A 52 -1.44 -19.88 3.01
C LEU A 52 -0.68 -19.57 4.30
N ASP A 53 -1.33 -19.74 5.45
CA ASP A 53 -0.72 -19.53 6.76
C ASP A 53 0.40 -20.54 7.02
N GLU A 54 0.16 -21.82 6.73
CA GLU A 54 1.17 -22.87 6.78
C GLU A 54 2.38 -22.53 5.88
N HIS A 55 2.12 -22.09 4.64
CA HIS A 55 3.20 -21.70 3.74
C HIS A 55 4.00 -20.51 4.27
N ARG A 56 3.33 -19.50 4.83
CA ARG A 56 3.98 -18.35 5.45
C ARG A 56 4.84 -18.79 6.63
N GLN A 57 4.33 -19.68 7.47
CA GLN A 57 5.05 -20.19 8.63
C GLN A 57 6.27 -21.00 8.22
N GLU A 58 6.14 -21.88 7.23
CA GLU A 58 7.25 -22.66 6.69
C GLU A 58 8.33 -21.76 6.07
N THR A 59 7.93 -20.73 5.34
CA THR A 59 8.87 -19.76 4.75
C THR A 59 9.59 -18.98 5.84
N TRP A 60 8.88 -18.59 6.90
CA TRP A 60 9.46 -17.90 8.04
C TRP A 60 10.43 -18.80 8.82
N ARG A 61 10.07 -20.06 9.05
CA ARG A 61 10.92 -21.05 9.71
C ARG A 61 12.24 -21.22 8.98
N ARG A 62 12.20 -21.49 7.67
CA ARG A 62 13.40 -21.61 6.82
C ARG A 62 14.25 -20.35 6.84
N PHE A 63 13.61 -19.18 6.82
CA PHE A 63 14.31 -17.91 6.90
C PHE A 63 15.06 -17.78 8.24
N VAL A 64 14.42 -18.08 9.36
CA VAL A 64 15.06 -18.04 10.69
C VAL A 64 16.21 -19.04 10.79
N GLU A 65 16.03 -20.26 10.29
CA GLU A 65 17.08 -21.28 10.23
C GLU A 65 18.28 -20.85 9.37
N SER A 66 18.06 -20.04 8.34
CA SER A 66 19.13 -19.50 7.50
C SER A 66 19.93 -18.35 8.13
N LEU A 67 19.48 -17.79 9.27
CA LEU A 67 20.17 -16.71 9.95
C LEU A 67 21.39 -17.23 10.71
N ASN A 68 22.50 -16.49 10.63
CA ASN A 68 23.74 -16.85 11.29
C ASN A 68 24.13 -15.78 12.34
N PRO A 69 24.55 -16.16 13.57
CA PRO A 69 25.07 -15.20 14.54
C PRO A 69 26.40 -14.55 14.18
N ARG A 70 27.19 -15.19 13.31
CA ARG A 70 28.50 -14.69 12.88
C ARG A 70 28.42 -13.64 11.77
N ASP A 71 27.25 -13.50 11.15
CA ASP A 71 27.03 -12.51 10.10
C ASP A 71 26.10 -11.38 10.59
N ASN A 72 25.97 -10.33 9.77
CA ASN A 72 25.09 -9.20 10.06
C ASN A 72 23.60 -9.49 9.75
N SER A 73 23.21 -10.75 9.48
CA SER A 73 21.84 -11.10 9.09
C SER A 73 20.86 -10.96 10.26
N LEU A 74 21.26 -11.37 11.47
CA LEU A 74 20.45 -11.24 12.69
C LEU A 74 20.12 -9.78 12.99
N TRP A 75 21.14 -8.91 12.99
CA TRP A 75 20.96 -7.49 13.27
C TRP A 75 20.09 -6.79 12.22
N LYS A 76 20.30 -7.10 10.93
CA LYS A 76 19.44 -6.59 9.84
C LYS A 76 18.00 -7.03 10.03
N THR A 77 17.78 -8.30 10.39
CA THR A 77 16.44 -8.86 10.64
C THR A 77 15.78 -8.20 11.84
N GLN A 78 16.48 -8.10 12.97
CA GLN A 78 16.01 -7.42 14.17
C GLN A 78 15.63 -5.96 13.88
N LYS A 79 16.50 -5.22 13.18
CA LYS A 79 16.23 -3.84 12.78
C LYS A 79 14.99 -3.76 11.88
N ALA A 80 14.84 -4.67 10.91
CA ALA A 80 13.66 -4.73 10.05
C ALA A 80 12.37 -5.00 10.83
N LEU A 81 12.42 -5.87 11.85
CA LEU A 81 11.28 -6.18 12.75
C LEU A 81 10.91 -5.00 13.64
N LYS A 82 11.91 -4.29 14.21
CA LYS A 82 11.68 -3.10 15.04
C LYS A 82 11.20 -1.89 14.22
N THR A 83 11.53 -1.85 12.94
CA THR A 83 11.16 -0.73 12.05
C THR A 83 9.66 -0.76 11.76
N ARG A 84 8.89 -0.08 12.62
CA ARG A 84 7.49 0.25 12.37
C ARG A 84 7.41 1.31 11.27
N ARG A 85 6.41 1.20 10.39
CA ARG A 85 6.08 2.30 9.48
C ARG A 85 5.63 3.47 10.35
N ARG A 86 6.34 4.59 10.26
CA ARG A 86 5.85 5.84 10.86
C ARG A 86 4.56 6.21 10.13
N PRO A 87 3.51 6.65 10.84
CA PRO A 87 2.35 7.20 10.17
C PRO A 87 2.83 8.33 9.25
N VAL A 88 2.24 8.42 8.07
CA VAL A 88 2.48 9.57 7.18
C VAL A 88 2.07 10.82 7.97
N PRO A 89 2.94 11.83 8.10
CA PRO A 89 2.60 13.03 8.86
C PRO A 89 1.36 13.68 8.24
N PRO A 90 0.54 14.39 9.05
CA PRO A 90 -0.60 15.13 8.54
C PRO A 90 -0.20 16.13 7.45
N LEU A 91 -1.08 16.35 6.47
CA LEU A 91 -0.88 17.39 5.46
C LEU A 91 -1.03 18.75 6.13
N HIS A 92 -0.16 19.69 5.80
CA HIS A 92 -0.19 21.06 6.31
C HIS A 92 -0.50 22.00 5.14
N GLY A 93 -1.46 22.89 5.35
CA GLY A 93 -1.79 24.04 4.48
C GLY A 93 -1.43 25.34 5.18
N GLU A 94 -1.85 26.49 4.64
CA GLU A 94 -1.49 27.80 5.22
C GLU A 94 -2.09 28.00 6.63
N GLN A 95 -3.26 27.40 6.89
CA GLN A 95 -3.97 27.52 8.18
C GLN A 95 -3.64 26.39 9.17
N GLY A 96 -2.64 25.55 8.88
CA GLY A 96 -2.23 24.43 9.74
C GLY A 96 -2.61 23.06 9.18
N ILE A 97 -2.97 22.12 10.06
CA ILE A 97 -3.24 20.73 9.66
C ILE A 97 -4.54 20.66 8.85
N VAL A 98 -4.42 20.18 7.62
CA VAL A 98 -5.53 20.05 6.69
C VAL A 98 -6.22 18.69 6.88
N ARG A 99 -7.55 18.73 6.99
CA ARG A 99 -8.37 17.52 7.20
C ARG A 99 -8.68 16.82 5.87
N ASP A 100 -8.95 17.60 4.82
CA ASP A 100 -9.23 17.05 3.50
C ASP A 100 -8.18 17.45 2.47
N LYS A 101 -7.73 16.48 1.68
CA LYS A 101 -6.72 16.71 0.64
C LYS A 101 -7.15 17.83 -0.32
N ALA A 102 -8.45 17.93 -0.59
CA ALA A 102 -9.01 18.95 -1.47
C ALA A 102 -8.70 20.38 -1.00
N GLU A 103 -8.75 20.65 0.31
CA GLU A 103 -8.43 21.96 0.89
C GLU A 103 -6.96 22.31 0.68
N ALA A 104 -6.05 21.36 0.95
CA ALA A 104 -4.61 21.55 0.72
C ALA A 104 -4.29 21.83 -0.77
N PHE A 105 -5.01 21.19 -1.68
CA PHE A 105 -4.88 21.46 -3.12
C PHE A 105 -5.40 22.85 -3.50
N ALA A 106 -6.52 23.30 -2.93
CA ALA A 106 -7.07 24.63 -3.17
C ALA A 106 -6.12 25.74 -2.70
N ASP A 107 -5.53 25.58 -1.50
CA ASP A 107 -4.53 26.52 -0.96
C ASP A 107 -3.30 26.61 -1.88
N SER A 108 -2.78 25.46 -2.31
CA SER A 108 -1.62 25.41 -3.21
C SER A 108 -1.89 26.06 -4.57
N LEU A 109 -3.10 25.90 -5.11
CA LEU A 109 -3.50 26.55 -6.37
C LEU A 109 -3.65 28.06 -6.20
N THR A 110 -4.24 28.50 -5.09
CA THR A 110 -4.41 29.91 -4.76
C THR A 110 -3.05 30.61 -4.63
N ALA A 111 -2.12 30.00 -3.88
CA ALA A 111 -0.75 30.51 -3.73
C ALA A 111 -0.01 30.62 -5.08
N TRP A 112 -0.14 29.61 -5.94
CA TRP A 112 0.48 29.62 -7.26
C TRP A 112 -0.08 30.76 -8.12
N ASN A 113 -1.40 30.92 -8.17
CA ASN A 113 -2.07 31.96 -8.94
C ASN A 113 -1.68 33.38 -8.47
N CYS A 114 -1.58 33.60 -7.16
CA CYS A 114 -1.12 34.88 -6.60
C CYS A 114 0.33 35.21 -6.97
N SER A 115 1.22 34.21 -7.10
CA SER A 115 2.59 34.44 -7.57
C SER A 115 2.64 34.84 -9.05
N VAL A 116 1.81 34.21 -9.90
CA VAL A 116 1.72 34.50 -11.33
C VAL A 116 1.16 35.91 -11.57
N ALA A 117 0.14 36.32 -10.81
CA ALA A 117 -0.40 37.68 -10.86
C ALA A 117 0.65 38.74 -10.45
N ARG A 118 1.50 38.43 -9.45
CA ARG A 118 2.59 39.32 -9.02
C ARG A 118 3.62 39.53 -10.13
N ILE A 119 4.09 38.45 -10.77
CA ILE A 119 5.03 38.52 -11.89
C ILE A 119 4.48 39.38 -13.04
N SER A 120 3.18 39.27 -13.31
CA SER A 120 2.48 40.01 -14.37
C SER A 120 2.36 41.52 -14.07
N SER A 121 2.22 41.90 -12.80
CA SER A 121 2.15 43.32 -12.39
C SER A 121 3.52 44.02 -12.47
N THR A 122 4.61 43.32 -12.14
CA THR A 122 5.98 43.86 -12.17
C THR A 122 6.53 44.04 -13.59
N THR A 123 6.03 43.30 -14.58
CA THR A 123 6.39 43.51 -15.99
C THR A 123 5.65 44.69 -16.62
N ARG A 124 4.48 45.07 -16.10
CA ARG A 124 3.72 46.24 -16.58
C ARG A 124 4.39 47.58 -16.22
N THR A 125 5.05 47.69 -15.06
CA THR A 125 5.71 48.95 -14.64
C THR A 125 7.05 49.20 -15.35
N ARG A 126 7.72 48.15 -15.86
CA ARG A 126 9.01 48.27 -16.56
C ARG A 126 8.90 48.86 -17.97
N ASN A 127 7.70 48.91 -18.55
CA ASN A 127 7.45 49.38 -19.92
C ASN A 127 6.81 50.79 -19.98
N THR A 128 6.79 51.55 -18.88
CA THR A 128 6.28 52.93 -18.91
C THR A 128 7.47 53.87 -19.19
N PRO A 129 7.51 54.59 -20.33
CA PRO A 129 8.59 55.54 -20.61
C PRO A 129 8.55 56.68 -19.60
N PRO A 130 9.72 57.21 -19.16
CA PRO A 130 9.73 58.39 -18.30
C PRO A 130 9.08 59.57 -19.04
N ALA A 131 8.19 60.28 -18.34
CA ALA A 131 7.50 61.45 -18.88
C ALA A 131 8.51 62.55 -19.27
N PRO A 132 8.22 63.32 -20.35
CA PRO A 132 9.14 64.30 -20.93
C PRO A 132 9.43 65.49 -20.02
#